data_AF-B0R3F8-F1
#
_entry.id   AF-B0R3F8-F1
#
_cell.length_a   1.000
_cell.length_b   1.000
_cell.length_c   1.000
_cell.angle_alpha   90.00
_cell.angle_beta   90.00
_cell.angle_gamma   90.00
#
_symmetry.space_group_name_H-M   'P 1'
#
loop_
_entity.id
_entity.type
_entity.pdbx_description
1 polymer ?
#
loop_
_entity_poly.entity_id
_entity_poly.type
_entity_poly.pdbx_seq_one_letter_code
_entity_poly.pdbx_strand_id
1 'polypeptide(L)'
;MSDRGSTGTGRLAKVRRYRRLMYACIGVGVGGFIVAAEFDYPLAGLVVYWAGILGSLAVWKGTSVTLYDERDLDLERRASLLTLQIAGVVGLLAMTTHVVVDQMPSVDVPEEFVGGFLTISALFIVYGVVYTAIRYRR
;
A
#
# COMPACT_ATOMS: atom_id res chain seq x y z
N MET A 1 22.54 -37.91 12.31
CA MET A 1 22.91 -36.66 11.58
C MET A 1 21.79 -36.28 10.60
N SER A 2 20.58 -35.99 11.10
CA SER A 2 19.36 -35.83 10.27
C SER A 2 18.37 -34.74 10.75
N ASP A 3 18.70 -33.92 11.74
CA ASP A 3 17.72 -33.04 12.42
C ASP A 3 17.58 -31.62 11.83
N ARG A 4 18.34 -31.30 10.78
CA ARG A 4 18.31 -29.96 10.15
C ARG A 4 17.22 -29.78 9.09
N GLY A 5 16.63 -30.88 8.59
CA GLY A 5 15.64 -30.84 7.49
C GLY A 5 14.20 -30.52 7.90
N SER A 6 13.78 -30.94 9.09
CA SER A 6 12.41 -30.74 9.60
C SER A 6 12.16 -29.31 10.12
N THR A 7 13.17 -28.72 10.75
CA THR A 7 13.13 -27.38 11.37
C THR A 7 13.10 -26.25 10.33
N GLY A 8 13.83 -26.39 9.22
CA GLY A 8 13.87 -25.40 8.13
C GLY A 8 12.52 -25.24 7.41
N THR A 9 11.87 -26.36 7.07
CA THR A 9 10.57 -26.38 6.39
C THR A 9 9.46 -25.82 7.29
N GLY A 10 9.49 -26.15 8.59
CA GLY A 10 8.53 -25.61 9.57
C GLY A 10 8.64 -24.09 9.76
N ARG A 11 9.88 -23.55 9.81
CA ARG A 11 10.12 -22.11 9.91
C ARG A 11 9.59 -21.35 8.69
N LEU A 12 9.90 -21.84 7.48
CA LEU A 12 9.45 -21.20 6.23
C LEU A 12 7.93 -21.21 6.09
N ALA A 13 7.27 -22.31 6.48
CA ALA A 13 5.80 -22.38 6.50
C ALA A 13 5.20 -21.33 7.46
N LYS A 14 5.81 -21.14 8.64
CA LYS A 14 5.39 -20.14 9.62
C LYS A 14 5.54 -18.71 9.10
N VAL A 15 6.68 -18.39 8.47
CA VAL A 15 6.91 -17.07 7.82
C VAL A 15 5.86 -16.80 6.73
N ARG A 16 5.64 -17.76 5.82
CA ARG A 16 4.63 -17.61 4.75
C ARG A 16 3.24 -17.39 5.31
N ARG A 17 2.88 -18.09 6.40
CA ARG A 17 1.58 -17.96 7.06
C ARG A 17 1.39 -16.57 7.65
N TYR A 18 2.33 -16.07 8.44
CA TYR A 18 2.22 -14.73 9.03
C TYR A 18 2.25 -13.63 7.98
N ARG A 19 3.07 -13.78 6.93
CA ARG A 19 3.08 -12.83 5.82
C ARG A 19 1.73 -12.80 5.08
N ARG A 20 1.15 -13.98 4.80
CA ARG A 20 -0.18 -14.06 4.19
C ARG A 20 -1.25 -13.45 5.11
N LEU A 21 -1.16 -13.69 6.42
CA LEU A 21 -2.08 -13.12 7.40
C LEU A 21 -1.99 -11.59 7.44
N MET A 22 -0.78 -11.04 7.46
CA MET A 22 -0.54 -9.60 7.47
C MET A 22 -1.13 -8.92 6.23
N TYR A 23 -0.85 -9.44 5.03
CA TYR A 23 -1.43 -8.92 3.80
C TYR A 23 -2.94 -9.18 3.69
N ALA A 24 -3.44 -10.27 4.26
CA ALA A 24 -4.88 -10.52 4.34
C ALA A 24 -5.56 -9.49 5.25
N CYS A 25 -4.96 -9.10 6.39
CA CYS A 25 -5.51 -8.03 7.23
C CYS A 25 -5.59 -6.71 6.47
N ILE A 26 -4.56 -6.34 5.72
CA ILE A 26 -4.57 -5.13 4.88
C ILE A 26 -5.67 -5.25 3.80
N GLY A 27 -5.70 -6.37 3.07
CA GLY A 27 -6.67 -6.59 2.00
C GLY A 27 -8.12 -6.60 2.48
N VAL A 28 -8.40 -7.24 3.62
CA VAL A 28 -9.73 -7.25 4.24
C VAL A 28 -10.09 -5.86 4.76
N GLY A 29 -9.15 -5.12 5.35
CA GLY A 29 -9.41 -3.76 5.82
C GLY A 29 -9.78 -2.82 4.68
N VAL A 30 -8.97 -2.79 3.61
CA VAL A 30 -9.20 -1.95 2.43
C VAL A 30 -10.46 -2.39 1.68
N GLY A 31 -10.56 -3.69 1.35
CA GLY A 31 -11.72 -4.23 0.62
C GLY A 31 -13.02 -4.10 1.40
N GLY A 32 -12.97 -4.31 2.72
CA GLY A 32 -14.12 -4.15 3.60
C GLY A 32 -14.60 -2.71 3.68
N PHE A 33 -13.69 -1.73 3.68
CA PHE A 33 -14.07 -0.31 3.59
C PHE A 33 -14.76 0.01 2.27
N ILE A 34 -14.18 -0.41 1.14
CA ILE A 34 -14.75 -0.14 -0.19
C ILE A 34 -16.16 -0.74 -0.29
N VAL A 35 -16.32 -2.01 0.11
CA VAL A 35 -17.62 -2.69 0.08
C VAL A 35 -18.61 -1.98 1.01
N ALA A 36 -18.22 -1.63 2.24
CA ALA A 36 -19.13 -0.96 3.16
C ALA A 36 -19.52 0.45 2.70
N ALA A 37 -18.62 1.17 2.02
CA ALA A 37 -18.91 2.47 1.43
C ALA A 37 -19.96 2.36 0.32
N GLU A 38 -19.87 1.32 -0.53
CA GLU A 38 -20.86 1.03 -1.58
C GLU A 38 -22.27 0.74 -1.03
N PHE A 39 -22.36 0.20 0.19
CA PHE A 39 -23.62 -0.08 0.88
C PHE A 39 -24.06 1.02 1.85
N ASP A 40 -23.56 2.25 1.71
CA ASP A 40 -23.89 3.41 2.57
C ASP A 40 -23.55 3.23 4.07
N TYR A 41 -22.56 2.39 4.39
CA TYR A 41 -22.05 2.18 5.74
C TYR A 41 -20.58 2.64 5.92
N PRO A 42 -20.23 3.90 5.60
CA PRO A 42 -18.84 4.36 5.59
C PRO A 42 -18.17 4.28 6.97
N LEU A 43 -18.91 4.52 8.06
CA LEU A 43 -18.38 4.42 9.42
C LEU A 43 -18.05 2.98 9.82
N ALA A 44 -18.90 2.02 9.44
CA ALA A 44 -18.63 0.60 9.69
C ALA A 44 -17.44 0.13 8.86
N GLY A 45 -17.37 0.55 7.59
CA GLY A 45 -16.20 0.33 6.73
C GLY A 45 -14.91 0.87 7.36
N LEU A 46 -14.96 2.08 7.93
CA LEU A 46 -13.80 2.72 8.54
C LEU A 46 -13.29 1.93 9.75
N VAL A 47 -14.19 1.36 10.56
CA VAL A 47 -13.82 0.44 11.65
C VAL A 47 -13.13 -0.80 11.10
N VAL A 48 -13.64 -1.39 10.02
CA VAL A 48 -13.02 -2.55 9.36
C VAL A 48 -11.63 -2.21 8.80
N TYR A 49 -11.49 -1.04 8.18
CA TYR A 49 -10.21 -0.53 7.71
C TYR A 49 -9.17 -0.43 8.82
N TRP A 50 -9.52 0.22 9.93
CA TRP A 50 -8.64 0.35 11.09
C TRP A 50 -8.33 -1.00 11.73
N ALA A 51 -9.31 -1.89 11.83
CA ALA A 51 -9.09 -3.26 12.32
C ALA A 51 -8.10 -4.03 11.44
N GLY A 52 -8.15 -3.84 10.11
CA GLY A 52 -7.18 -4.40 9.17
C GLY A 52 -5.76 -3.86 9.39
N ILE A 53 -5.61 -2.54 9.57
CA ILE A 53 -4.31 -1.92 9.87
C ILE A 53 -3.75 -2.43 11.19
N LEU A 54 -4.54 -2.36 12.27
CA LEU A 54 -4.12 -2.79 13.60
C LEU A 54 -3.81 -4.29 13.64
N GLY A 55 -4.59 -5.11 12.94
CA GLY A 55 -4.33 -6.54 12.78
C GLY A 55 -3.01 -6.81 12.06
N SER A 56 -2.74 -6.08 10.97
CA SER A 56 -1.46 -6.16 10.25
C SER A 56 -0.27 -5.79 11.14
N LEU A 57 -0.39 -4.68 11.88
CA LEU A 57 0.64 -4.23 12.83
C LEU A 57 0.86 -5.24 13.96
N ALA A 58 -0.21 -5.82 14.50
CA ALA A 58 -0.13 -6.84 15.53
C ALA A 58 0.61 -8.09 15.04
N VAL A 59 0.36 -8.53 13.80
CA VAL A 59 1.10 -9.65 13.20
C VAL A 59 2.57 -9.29 12.98
N TRP A 60 2.85 -8.11 12.47
CA TRP A 60 4.21 -7.65 12.19
C TRP A 60 5.05 -7.52 13.47
N LYS A 61 4.51 -6.91 14.53
CA LYS A 61 5.20 -6.69 15.81
C LYS A 61 5.16 -7.91 16.74
N GLY A 62 4.14 -8.75 16.63
CA GLY A 62 3.93 -9.90 17.51
C GLY A 62 4.61 -11.19 17.04
N THR A 63 5.14 -11.24 15.82
CA THR A 63 5.79 -12.44 15.30
C THR A 63 7.25 -12.56 15.78
N SER A 64 7.62 -13.71 16.33
CA SER A 64 8.98 -14.01 16.82
C SER A 64 10.00 -14.38 15.72
N VAL A 65 9.63 -14.24 14.45
CA VAL A 65 10.41 -14.70 13.29
C VAL A 65 10.64 -13.52 12.36
N THR A 66 11.84 -13.42 11.80
CA THR A 66 12.15 -12.43 10.76
C THR A 66 11.28 -12.70 9.53
N LEU A 67 10.37 -11.77 9.23
CA LEU A 67 9.44 -11.87 8.11
C LEU A 67 10.06 -11.46 6.77
N TYR A 68 11.10 -10.62 6.82
CA TYR A 68 11.80 -10.06 5.67
C TYR A 68 13.27 -10.47 5.71
N ASP A 69 13.77 -11.02 4.62
CA ASP A 69 15.19 -11.23 4.37
C ASP A 69 15.76 -10.16 3.42
N GLU A 70 17.06 -10.25 3.10
CA GLU A 70 17.71 -9.30 2.21
C GLU A 70 17.11 -9.30 0.79
N ARG A 71 16.63 -10.45 0.31
CA ARG A 71 16.03 -10.58 -1.02
C ARG A 71 14.65 -9.94 -1.06
N ASP A 72 13.86 -10.16 -0.01
CA ASP A 72 12.55 -9.55 0.15
C ASP A 72 12.67 -8.02 0.23
N LEU A 73 13.68 -7.49 0.92
CA LEU A 73 13.94 -6.05 0.99
C LEU A 73 14.38 -5.47 -0.36
N ASP A 74 15.20 -6.18 -1.14
CA ASP A 74 15.55 -5.74 -2.50
C ASP A 74 14.32 -5.74 -3.43
N LEU A 75 13.49 -6.78 -3.34
CA LEU A 75 12.25 -6.87 -4.10
C LEU A 75 11.28 -5.75 -3.70
N GLU A 76 11.13 -5.47 -2.40
CA GLU A 76 10.30 -4.37 -1.88
C GLU A 76 10.77 -3.01 -2.41
N ARG A 77 12.08 -2.75 -2.42
CA ARG A 77 12.63 -1.49 -2.96
C ARG A 77 12.33 -1.33 -4.44
N ARG A 78 12.53 -2.39 -5.24
CA ARG A 78 12.24 -2.37 -6.68
C ARG A 78 10.75 -2.20 -6.94
N ALA A 79 9.90 -2.94 -6.23
CA ALA A 79 8.45 -2.84 -6.34
C ALA A 79 7.97 -1.44 -5.97
N SER A 80 8.45 -0.89 -4.85
CA SER A 80 8.07 0.45 -4.39
C SER A 80 8.45 1.52 -5.41
N LEU A 81 9.67 1.45 -5.96
CA LEU A 81 10.12 2.39 -6.99
C LEU A 81 9.27 2.28 -8.26
N LEU A 82 8.99 1.05 -8.72
CA LEU A 82 8.16 0.81 -9.90
C LEU A 82 6.73 1.30 -9.68
N THR A 83 6.14 1.05 -8.50
CA THR A 83 4.81 1.53 -8.14
C THR A 83 4.75 3.06 -8.15
N LEU A 84 5.75 3.75 -7.58
CA LEU A 84 5.83 5.20 -7.64
C LEU A 84 5.95 5.69 -9.09
N GLN A 85 6.79 5.08 -9.92
CA GLN A 85 6.90 5.47 -11.33
C GLN A 85 5.57 5.32 -12.08
N ILE A 86 4.90 4.18 -11.91
CA ILE A 86 3.59 3.93 -12.54
C ILE A 86 2.56 4.95 -12.04
N ALA A 87 2.47 5.16 -10.72
CA ALA A 87 1.53 6.12 -10.15
C ALA A 87 1.79 7.55 -10.68
N GLY A 88 3.05 7.91 -10.92
CA GLY A 88 3.43 9.21 -11.46
C GLY A 88 3.01 9.37 -12.92
N VAL A 89 3.25 8.36 -13.75
CA VAL A 89 2.81 8.36 -15.16
C VAL A 89 1.29 8.41 -15.24
N VAL A 90 0.59 7.57 -14.48
CA VAL A 90 -0.87 7.55 -14.44
C VAL A 90 -1.43 8.88 -13.96
N GLY A 91 -0.90 9.43 -12.86
CA GLY A 91 -1.33 10.72 -12.33
C GLY A 91 -1.11 11.87 -13.30
N LEU A 92 0.02 11.89 -14.01
CA LEU A 92 0.30 12.87 -15.05
C LEU A 92 -0.71 12.78 -16.19
N LEU A 93 -0.93 11.58 -16.75
CA LEU A 93 -1.88 11.36 -17.84
C LEU A 93 -3.31 11.71 -17.43
N ALA A 94 -3.70 11.34 -16.21
CA ALA A 94 -5.00 11.64 -15.65
C ALA A 94 -5.20 13.16 -15.56
N MET A 95 -4.24 13.89 -15.00
CA MET A 95 -4.34 15.35 -14.86
C MET A 95 -4.32 16.07 -16.22
N THR A 96 -3.49 15.64 -17.17
CA THR A 96 -3.51 16.22 -18.52
C THR A 96 -4.84 15.98 -19.21
N THR A 97 -5.44 14.80 -19.02
CA THR A 97 -6.76 14.48 -19.57
C THR A 97 -7.83 15.36 -18.93
N HIS A 98 -7.80 15.53 -17.61
CA HIS A 98 -8.70 16.40 -16.88
C HIS A 98 -8.67 17.84 -17.42
N VAL A 99 -7.49 18.43 -17.57
CA VAL A 99 -7.35 19.81 -18.09
C VAL A 99 -7.98 19.96 -19.48
N VAL A 100 -7.85 18.95 -20.34
CA VAL A 100 -8.46 18.98 -21.68
C VAL A 100 -9.97 18.81 -21.62
N VAL A 101 -10.46 17.89 -20.80
CA VAL A 101 -11.89 17.59 -20.65
C VAL A 101 -12.64 18.74 -19.98
N ASP A 102 -12.04 19.42 -19.02
CA ASP A 102 -12.62 20.57 -18.31
C ASP A 102 -12.90 21.78 -19.24
N GLN A 103 -12.25 21.83 -20.40
CA GLN A 103 -12.54 22.84 -21.44
C GLN A 103 -13.74 22.46 -22.32
N MET A 104 -14.30 21.26 -22.17
CA MET A 104 -15.43 20.76 -22.95
C MET A 104 -16.73 20.99 -22.17
N PRO A 105 -17.65 21.84 -22.66
CA PRO A 105 -18.89 22.18 -21.95
C PRO A 105 -19.91 21.03 -21.84
N SER A 106 -19.60 19.85 -22.40
CA SER A 106 -20.47 18.67 -22.42
C SER A 106 -20.04 17.55 -21.47
N VAL A 107 -18.98 17.74 -20.68
CA VAL A 107 -18.45 16.70 -19.79
C VAL A 107 -18.24 17.27 -18.39
N ASP A 108 -19.03 16.77 -17.44
CA ASP A 108 -18.83 17.08 -16.02
C ASP A 108 -17.74 16.17 -15.43
N VAL A 109 -16.73 16.77 -14.81
CA VAL A 109 -15.70 16.03 -14.08
C VAL A 109 -16.09 15.91 -12.61
N PRO A 110 -16.05 14.70 -12.02
CA PRO A 110 -16.26 14.53 -10.58
C PRO A 110 -15.28 15.36 -9.72
N GLU A 111 -15.78 16.06 -8.72
CA GLU A 111 -14.99 16.90 -7.80
C GLU A 111 -13.89 16.09 -7.05
N GLU A 112 -14.17 14.82 -6.77
CA GLU A 112 -13.26 13.90 -6.10
C GLU A 112 -11.94 13.67 -6.87
N PHE A 113 -11.94 13.90 -8.19
CA PHE A 113 -10.76 13.73 -9.03
C PHE A 113 -9.60 14.62 -8.58
N VAL A 114 -9.88 15.88 -8.27
CA VAL A 114 -8.88 16.85 -7.80
C VAL A 114 -8.30 16.40 -6.45
N GLY A 115 -9.15 15.91 -5.54
CA GLY A 115 -8.71 15.35 -4.26
C GLY A 115 -7.79 14.14 -4.41
N GLY A 116 -8.12 13.23 -5.32
CA GLY A 116 -7.27 12.08 -5.66
C GLY A 116 -5.90 12.51 -6.22
N PHE A 117 -5.90 13.46 -7.15
CA PHE A 117 -4.65 13.99 -7.74
C PHE A 117 -3.76 14.69 -6.69
N LEU A 118 -4.35 15.50 -5.80
CA LEU A 118 -3.62 16.15 -4.71
C LEU A 118 -3.00 15.13 -3.75
N THR A 119 -3.70 14.03 -3.48
CA THR A 119 -3.18 12.95 -2.63
C THR A 119 -1.95 12.27 -3.26
N ILE A 120 -2.02 11.95 -4.55
CA ILE A 120 -0.87 11.39 -5.29
C ILE A 120 0.30 12.40 -5.33
N SER A 121 0.00 13.68 -5.57
CA SER A 121 1.01 14.74 -5.60
C SER A 121 1.72 14.89 -4.24
N ALA A 122 0.96 14.86 -3.14
CA ALA A 122 1.50 14.90 -1.79
C ALA A 122 2.43 13.70 -1.52
N LEU A 123 2.08 12.50 -1.99
CA LEU A 123 2.96 11.32 -1.89
C LEU A 123 4.32 11.56 -2.55
N PHE A 124 4.36 12.14 -3.76
CA PHE A 124 5.62 12.47 -4.45
C PHE A 124 6.42 13.56 -3.73
N ILE A 125 5.76 14.59 -3.21
CA ILE A 125 6.41 15.64 -2.43
C ILE A 125 7.05 15.03 -1.18
N VAL A 126 6.32 14.21 -0.43
CA VAL A 126 6.82 13.52 0.77
C VAL A 126 8.00 12.63 0.39
N TYR A 127 7.91 11.85 -0.69
CA TYR A 127 9.02 11.05 -1.19
C TYR A 127 10.26 11.90 -1.48
N GLY A 128 10.10 13.02 -2.19
CA GLY A 128 11.19 13.94 -2.51
C GLY A 128 11.85 14.54 -1.27
N VAL A 129 11.05 14.98 -0.30
CA VAL A 129 11.53 15.52 0.99
C VAL A 129 12.31 14.46 1.76
N VAL A 130 11.75 13.25 1.92
CA VAL A 130 12.39 12.16 2.65
C VAL A 130 13.68 11.72 1.97
N TYR A 131 13.67 11.54 0.64
CA TYR A 131 14.85 11.19 -0.13
C TYR A 131 15.97 12.22 0.06
N THR A 132 15.63 13.51 -0.06
CA THR A 132 16.56 14.62 0.10
C THR A 132 17.14 14.67 1.51
N ALA A 133 16.29 14.53 2.54
CA ALA A 133 16.73 14.50 3.92
C ALA A 133 17.67 13.33 4.22
N ILE A 134 17.40 12.14 3.67
CA ILE A 134 18.28 10.97 3.83
C ILE A 134 19.60 11.20 3.08
N ARG A 135 19.56 11.78 1.88
CA ARG A 135 20.75 12.05 1.06
C ARG A 135 21.72 13.00 1.74
N TYR A 136 21.24 14.04 2.42
CA TYR A 136 22.09 15.01 3.11
C TYR A 136 22.54 14.58 4.52
N ARG A 137 21.94 13.52 5.07
CA ARG A 137 22.35 12.91 6.35
C ARG A 137 23.41 11.81 6.18
N ARG A 138 23.74 11.45 4.95
CA ARG A 138 24.83 10.53 4.59
C ARG A 138 26.04 11.32 4.11
#